data_AF-A0A9X5UD47-F1
#
_entry.id   AF-A0A9X5UD47-F1
#
_cell.length_a   1.000
_cell.length_b   1.000
_cell.length_c   1.000
_cell.angle_alpha   90.00
_cell.angle_beta   90.00
_cell.angle_gamma   90.00
#
_symmetry.space_group_name_H-M   'P 1'
#
loop_
_entity.id
_entity.type
_entity.pdbx_description
1 polymer ?
#
loop_
_entity_poly.entity_id
_entity_poly.type
_entity_poly.pdbx_seq_one_letter_code
_entity_poly.pdbx_strand_id
1 'polypeptide(L)'
;MTEPAFFILTALVGAPCHGYGIVAEVRELSQGRVHLKVGTLYGVLDRLVADGLVGLDREEIQQGRLRRYYRLTEQGADALAAEVARQTANADVASRRLRALRAASAGGSA
;
A
#
# COMPACT_ATOMS: atom_id res chain seq x y z
N MET A 1 7.87 -1.77 -5.43
CA MET A 1 6.42 -1.65 -5.14
C MET A 1 6.00 -0.21 -5.39
N THR A 2 4.88 0.04 -6.07
CA THR A 2 4.33 1.39 -6.22
C THR A 2 3.54 1.79 -4.97
N GLU A 3 3.31 3.08 -4.75
CA GLU A 3 2.51 3.54 -3.61
C GLU A 3 1.07 2.98 -3.61
N PRO A 4 0.33 2.93 -4.74
CA PRO A 4 -0.94 2.20 -4.83
C PRO A 4 -0.84 0.73 -4.42
N ALA A 5 0.18 0.02 -4.91
CA ALA A 5 0.37 -1.40 -4.60
C ALA A 5 0.64 -1.61 -3.11
N PHE A 6 1.46 -0.76 -2.49
CA PHE A 6 1.73 -0.79 -1.06
C PHE A 6 0.43 -0.65 -0.24
N PHE A 7 -0.37 0.37 -0.52
CA PHE A 7 -1.62 0.56 0.22
C PHE A 7 -2.68 -0.51 -0.07
N ILE A 8 -2.72 -1.09 -1.28
CA ILE A 8 -3.61 -2.22 -1.58
C ILE A 8 -3.21 -3.45 -0.75
N LEU A 9 -1.92 -3.79 -0.68
CA LEU A 9 -1.44 -4.90 0.15
C LEU A 9 -1.73 -4.64 1.63
N THR A 10 -1.50 -3.42 2.12
CA THR A 10 -1.82 -3.02 3.49
C THR A 10 -3.32 -3.13 3.78
N ALA A 11 -4.18 -2.71 2.86
CA ALA A 11 -5.64 -2.81 2.99
C ALA A 11 -6.16 -4.26 3.04
N LEU A 12 -5.35 -5.22 2.61
CA LEU A 12 -5.68 -6.65 2.64
C LEU A 12 -5.07 -7.38 3.85
N VAL A 13 -4.40 -6.66 4.74
CA VAL A 13 -3.93 -7.22 6.01
C VAL A 13 -5.13 -7.53 6.89
N GLY A 14 -5.26 -8.78 7.34
CA GLY A 14 -6.27 -9.24 8.28
C GLY A 14 -7.44 -10.00 7.65
N ALA A 15 -8.05 -9.52 6.56
CA ALA A 15 -9.18 -10.20 5.94
C ALA A 15 -9.29 -9.93 4.42
N PRO A 16 -9.89 -10.87 3.64
CA PRO A 16 -10.18 -10.64 2.24
C PRO A 16 -11.15 -9.47 2.01
N CYS A 17 -10.91 -8.65 0.98
CA CYS A 17 -11.71 -7.47 0.68
C CYS A 17 -12.07 -7.38 -0.80
N HIS A 18 -13.27 -6.86 -1.11
CA HIS A 18 -13.69 -6.61 -2.48
C HIS A 18 -13.20 -5.26 -3.00
N GLY A 19 -13.18 -5.09 -4.33
CA GLY A 19 -12.62 -3.90 -4.98
C GLY A 19 -13.07 -2.54 -4.40
N TYR A 20 -14.37 -2.35 -4.12
CA TYR A 20 -14.86 -1.08 -3.55
C TYR A 20 -14.35 -0.80 -2.13
N GLY A 21 -14.19 -1.85 -1.33
CA GLY A 21 -13.67 -1.77 0.03
C GLY A 21 -12.18 -1.43 0.01
N ILE A 22 -11.43 -2.02 -0.92
CA ILE A 22 -10.01 -1.68 -1.15
C ILE A 22 -9.87 -0.20 -1.51
N VAL A 23 -10.74 0.37 -2.36
CA VAL A 23 -10.70 1.81 -2.67
C VAL A 23 -10.90 2.67 -1.42
N ALA A 24 -11.89 2.32 -0.59
CA ALA A 24 -12.18 3.06 0.64
C ALA A 24 -11.00 3.00 1.62
N GLU A 25 -10.52 1.79 1.89
CA GLU A 25 -9.41 1.54 2.82
C GLU A 25 -8.12 2.24 2.38
N VAL A 26 -7.76 2.14 1.09
CA VAL A 26 -6.58 2.83 0.54
C VAL A 26 -6.69 4.34 0.70
N ARG A 27 -7.89 4.91 0.51
CA ARG A 27 -8.10 6.34 0.70
C ARG A 27 -7.89 6.74 2.16
N GLU A 28 -8.37 5.93 3.10
CA GLU A 28 -8.22 6.19 4.54
C GLU A 28 -6.77 6.04 4.99
N LEU A 29 -6.12 4.90 4.68
CA LEU A 29 -4.73 4.61 5.04
C LEU A 29 -3.74 5.64 4.46
N SER A 30 -4.00 6.12 3.24
CA SER A 30 -3.16 7.12 2.60
C SER A 30 -3.47 8.57 3.03
N GLN A 31 -4.45 8.77 3.92
CA GLN A 31 -4.96 10.10 4.30
C GLN A 31 -5.40 10.92 3.08
N GLY A 32 -6.05 10.26 2.12
CA GLY A 32 -6.54 10.87 0.89
C GLY A 32 -5.46 11.19 -0.14
N ARG A 33 -4.19 10.79 0.04
CA ARG A 33 -3.14 11.03 -0.96
C ARG A 33 -3.27 10.12 -2.17
N VAL A 34 -3.72 8.88 -1.97
CA VAL A 34 -3.90 7.90 -3.04
C VAL A 34 -5.37 7.80 -3.42
N HIS A 35 -5.68 8.09 -4.68
CA HIS A 35 -7.02 7.99 -5.25
C HIS A 35 -7.04 6.92 -6.34
N LEU A 36 -7.66 5.77 -6.04
CA LEU A 36 -7.79 4.68 -6.99
C LEU A 36 -9.09 4.82 -7.79
N LYS A 37 -8.98 5.21 -9.06
CA LYS A 37 -10.06 5.03 -10.03
C LYS A 37 -10.24 3.53 -10.28
N VAL A 38 -11.46 3.12 -10.66
CA VAL A 38 -11.82 1.71 -10.90
C VAL A 38 -10.82 1.02 -11.86
N GLY A 39 -10.51 1.64 -13.00
CA GLY A 39 -9.54 1.07 -13.95
C GLY A 39 -8.12 0.96 -13.41
N THR A 40 -7.70 1.92 -12.58
CA THR A 40 -6.39 1.90 -11.93
C THR A 40 -6.31 0.81 -10.87
N LEU A 41 -7.37 0.65 -10.05
CA LEU A 41 -7.44 -0.41 -9.06
C LEU A 41 -7.24 -1.78 -9.72
N TYR A 42 -8.06 -2.11 -10.73
CA TYR A 42 -7.99 -3.43 -11.36
C TYR A 42 -6.67 -3.64 -12.09
N GLY A 43 -6.12 -2.61 -12.76
CA GLY A 43 -4.79 -2.72 -13.36
C GLY A 43 -3.64 -2.92 -12.37
N VAL A 44 -3.79 -2.51 -11.11
CA VAL A 44 -2.82 -2.82 -10.05
C VAL A 44 -3.08 -4.20 -9.45
N LEU A 45 -4.35 -4.56 -9.19
CA LEU A 45 -4.72 -5.89 -8.70
C LEU A 45 -4.30 -7.00 -9.66
N ASP A 46 -4.51 -6.83 -10.97
CA ASP A 46 -4.11 -7.82 -11.99
C ASP A 46 -2.61 -8.08 -11.95
N ARG A 47 -1.79 -7.02 -11.75
CA ARG A 47 -0.35 -7.17 -11.58
C ARG A 47 0.01 -7.87 -10.27
N LEU A 48 -0.60 -7.45 -9.16
CA LEU A 48 -0.36 -8.08 -7.85
C LEU A 48 -0.75 -9.56 -7.84
N VAL A 49 -1.80 -9.93 -8.57
CA VAL A 49 -2.22 -11.33 -8.75
C VAL A 49 -1.24 -12.08 -9.64
N ALA A 50 -0.81 -11.49 -10.75
CA ALA A 50 0.20 -12.08 -11.63
C ALA A 50 1.55 -12.30 -10.91
N ASP A 51 1.91 -11.39 -10.00
CA ASP A 51 3.13 -11.46 -9.19
C ASP A 51 2.98 -12.41 -7.97
N GLY A 52 1.80 -12.99 -7.75
CA GLY A 52 1.52 -13.91 -6.63
C GLY A 52 1.37 -13.23 -5.28
N LEU A 53 1.31 -11.89 -5.22
CA LEU A 53 1.22 -11.11 -3.99
C LEU A 53 -0.22 -11.00 -3.46
N VAL A 54 -1.20 -11.15 -4.36
CA VAL A 54 -2.63 -11.15 -4.04
C VAL A 54 -3.28 -12.37 -4.68
N GLY A 55 -4.24 -12.99 -3.98
CA GLY A 55 -5.05 -14.09 -4.51
C GLY A 55 -6.51 -13.68 -4.65
N LEU A 56 -7.23 -14.31 -5.59
CA LEU A 56 -8.68 -14.31 -5.58
C LEU A 56 -9.15 -15.23 -4.44
N ASP A 57 -9.99 -14.70 -3.55
CA ASP A 57 -10.54 -15.42 -2.41
C ASP A 57 -11.87 -16.09 -2.77
N ARG A 58 -12.83 -15.28 -3.23
CA ARG A 58 -14.15 -15.74 -3.64
C ARG A 58 -14.83 -14.74 -4.57
N GLU A 59 -15.88 -15.20 -5.23
CA GLU A 59 -16.78 -14.37 -6.01
C GLU A 59 -18.20 -14.47 -5.44
N GLU A 60 -18.86 -13.33 -5.29
CA GLU A 60 -20.21 -13.25 -4.75
C GLU A 60 -21.09 -12.34 -5.60
N ILE A 61 -22.37 -12.68 -5.76
CA ILE A 61 -23.35 -11.79 -6.37
C ILE A 61 -24.05 -11.01 -5.27
N GLN A 62 -23.84 -9.70 -5.22
CA GLN A 62 -24.54 -8.81 -4.30
C GLN A 62 -25.27 -7.73 -5.08
N GLN A 63 -26.59 -7.64 -4.89
CA GLN A 63 -27.47 -6.71 -5.62
C GLN A 63 -27.35 -6.84 -7.15
N GLY A 64 -27.30 -8.08 -7.66
CA GLY A 64 -27.19 -8.36 -9.09
C GLY A 64 -25.82 -8.03 -9.71
N ARG A 65 -24.81 -7.70 -8.91
CA ARG A 65 -23.44 -7.43 -9.36
C ARG A 65 -22.46 -8.45 -8.82
N LEU A 66 -21.62 -9.00 -9.69
CA LEU A 66 -20.50 -9.85 -9.33
C LEU A 66 -19.44 -9.02 -8.58
N ARG A 67 -19.06 -9.46 -7.39
CA ARG A 67 -18.00 -8.90 -6.56
C ARG A 67 -16.91 -9.95 -6.38
N ARG A 68 -15.69 -9.57 -6.74
CA ARG A 68 -14.48 -10.35 -6.49
C ARG A 68 -13.86 -9.90 -5.18
N TYR A 69 -13.61 -10.83 -4.28
CA TYR A 69 -12.85 -10.62 -3.06
C TYR A 69 -11.42 -11.07 -3.26
N TYR A 70 -10.49 -10.25 -2.81
CA TYR A 70 -9.06 -10.47 -2.92
C TYR A 70 -8.49 -10.68 -1.52
N ARG A 71 -7.47 -11.53 -1.40
CA ARG A 71 -6.76 -11.77 -0.15
C ARG A 71 -5.26 -11.57 -0.32
N LEU A 72 -4.60 -11.14 0.75
CA LEU A 72 -3.15 -11.14 0.82
C LEU A 72 -2.63 -12.59 0.82
N THR A 73 -1.58 -12.87 0.06
CA THR A 73 -0.87 -14.16 0.10
C THR A 73 0.29 -14.09 1.10
N GLU A 74 0.88 -15.22 1.44
CA GLU A 74 2.10 -15.26 2.27
C GLU A 74 3.25 -14.49 1.60
N GLN A 75 3.48 -14.75 0.30
CA GLN A 75 4.45 -13.99 -0.50
C GLN A 75 4.14 -12.48 -0.54
N GLY A 76 2.85 -12.11 -0.59
CA GLY A 76 2.40 -10.72 -0.51
C GLY A 76 2.72 -10.08 0.83
N ALA A 77 2.53 -10.82 1.93
CA ALA A 77 2.86 -10.36 3.27
C ALA A 77 4.38 -10.17 3.45
N ASP A 78 5.19 -11.10 2.94
CA ASP A 78 6.65 -10.98 2.95
C ASP A 78 7.13 -9.79 2.12
N ALA A 79 6.57 -9.60 0.93
CA ALA A 79 6.87 -8.46 0.08
C ALA A 79 6.49 -7.12 0.74
N LEU A 80 5.34 -7.08 1.44
CA LEU A 80 4.91 -5.91 2.20
C LEU A 80 5.86 -5.64 3.38
N ALA A 81 6.24 -6.66 4.14
CA ALA A 81 7.18 -6.52 5.25
C ALA A 81 8.55 -5.99 4.80
N ALA A 82 9.08 -6.50 3.68
CA ALA A 82 10.31 -6.02 3.09
C ALA A 82 10.20 -4.55 2.64
N GLU A 83 9.07 -4.16 2.06
CA GLU A 83 8.80 -2.77 1.68
C GLU A 83 8.73 -1.83 2.90
N VAL A 84 8.04 -2.26 3.97
CA VAL A 84 7.98 -1.51 5.24
C VAL A 84 9.39 -1.27 5.77
N ALA A 85 10.21 -2.32 5.89
CA ALA A 85 11.58 -2.21 6.38
C ALA A 85 12.42 -1.22 5.55
N ARG A 86 12.27 -1.26 4.22
CA ARG A 86 12.96 -0.35 3.31
C ARG A 86 12.53 1.10 3.50
N GLN A 87 11.23 1.37 3.61
CA GLN A 87 10.71 2.73 3.80
C GLN A 87 11.15 3.32 5.14
N THR A 88 11.12 2.52 6.21
CA THR A 88 11.64 2.93 7.52
C THR A 88 13.12 3.30 7.45
N ALA A 89 13.95 2.43 6.86
CA ALA A 89 15.38 2.71 6.71
C ALA A 89 15.66 4.00 5.92
N ASN A 90 14.92 4.23 4.82
CA ASN A 90 15.04 5.44 4.02
C ASN A 90 14.65 6.70 4.81
N ALA A 91 13.52 6.65 5.52
CA ALA A 91 13.03 7.75 6.35
C ALA A 91 14.02 8.11 7.47
N ASP A 92 14.65 7.11 8.08
CA ASP A 92 15.67 7.29 9.10
C ASP A 92 16.93 7.97 8.57
N VAL A 93 17.44 7.52 7.42
CA VAL A 93 18.59 8.14 6.76
C VAL A 93 18.31 9.60 6.43
N ALA A 94 17.15 9.89 5.82
CA ALA A 94 16.75 11.25 5.46
C ALA A 94 16.61 12.14 6.71
N SER A 95 15.95 11.64 7.75
CA SER A 95 15.75 12.34 9.01
C SER A 95 17.07 12.70 9.69
N ARG A 96 18.04 11.76 9.73
CA ARG A 96 19.37 12.03 10.29
C ARG A 96 20.09 13.14 9.54
N ARG A 97 20.06 13.12 8.20
CA ARG A 97 20.71 14.15 7.37
C ARG A 97 20.08 15.53 7.56
N LEU A 98 18.75 15.61 7.59
CA LEU A 98 18.03 16.86 7.82
C LEU A 98 18.32 17.47 9.20
N ARG A 99 18.45 16.63 10.25
CA ARG A 99 18.84 17.10 11.60
C ARG A 99 20.27 17.66 11.61
N ALA A 100 21.22 16.96 10.98
CA ALA A 100 22.61 17.40 10.90
C ALA A 100 22.74 18.75 10.16
N LEU A 101 22.02 18.91 9.05
CA LEU A 101 21.97 20.17 8.30
C LEU A 101 21.49 21.35 9.16
N ARG A 102 20.40 21.14 9.93
CA ARG A 102 19.82 22.16 10.81
C ARG A 102 20.75 22.54 11.98
N ALA A 103 21.48 21.58 12.54
CA ALA A 103 22.44 21.83 13.61
C ALA A 103 23.63 22.69 13.10
N ALA A 104 24.13 22.40 11.90
CA ALA A 104 25.21 23.18 11.30
C ALA A 104 24.81 24.64 11.02
N SER A 105 23.56 24.88 10.57
CA SER A 105 23.05 26.24 10.36
C SER A 105 22.83 27.03 11.65
N ALA A 106 22.56 26.36 12.78
CA ALA A 106 22.35 27.03 14.07
C ALA A 106 23.66 27.42 14.77
N GLY A 107 24.78 26.74 14.45
CA GLY A 107 26.10 27.01 15.04
C GLY A 107 26.94 28.06 14.31
N GLY A 108 26.46 28.63 13.20
CA GLY A 108 27.21 29.55 12.33
C GLY A 108 26.94 31.05 12.53
N SER A 109 26.28 31.44 13.63
CA SER A 109 25.95 32.86 13.95
C SER A 109 26.71 33.40 15.16
N ALA A 110 27.96 32.98 15.37
CA ALA A 110 28.86 33.54 16.39
C ALA A 110 30.08 34.20 15.73
#